data_AF-A0A9D2W3C2-F1
#
_entry.id   AF-A0A9D2W3C2-F1
#
_cell.length_a   1.000
_cell.length_b   1.000
_cell.length_c   1.000
_cell.angle_alpha   90.00
_cell.angle_beta   90.00
_cell.angle_gamma   90.00
#
_symmetry.space_group_name_H-M   'P 1'
#
loop_
_entity.id
_entity.type
_entity.pdbx_description
1 polymer ?
#
loop_
_entity_poly.entity_id
_entity_poly.type
_entity_poly.pdbx_seq_one_letter_code
_entity_poly.pdbx_strand_id
1 'polypeptide(L)'
;MKKMTLFAAILALVGCGSPNKSEADGDAKSMKCLVIYYSQTGVTQKVAQEIAKLLDADIFRIEVEQPYSGTYEETIERSRKEMEEGLLPKLKEMKVDFTKYDVIFLGYPIWFGTYAMPIATLVDEVDFAGKKIVPFCTFGSGGLVSSMNNLKTALPEAEICRGYGVRTARIDKAPVEVQRFLKEYGYLDGEVEKLPEYSPQQPVNQEEIEIFNAACSGYKYPLGTPVSVGKRTTPEGTDYRFTAKSKNSEGNDIEAVIFVTVGKEQGAVPEFTEVVR
;
A
#
# COMPACT_ATOMS: atom_id res chain seq x y z
N MET A 1 -62.91 60.70 31.51
CA MET A 1 -63.77 59.61 31.00
C MET A 1 -62.95 58.69 30.12
N LYS A 2 -62.97 57.38 30.42
CA LYS A 2 -62.68 56.18 29.58
C LYS A 2 -61.38 56.20 28.74
N LYS A 3 -60.40 55.34 29.04
CA LYS A 3 -60.22 53.95 28.51
C LYS A 3 -59.98 53.98 26.98
N MET A 4 -59.06 53.26 26.35
CA MET A 4 -58.39 52.01 26.67
C MET A 4 -57.30 51.77 25.61
N THR A 5 -56.20 51.19 26.07
CA THR A 5 -55.24 50.29 25.42
C THR A 5 -55.69 49.59 24.11
N LEU A 6 -54.79 49.49 23.12
CA LEU A 6 -54.26 48.21 22.63
C LEU A 6 -52.97 48.43 21.82
N PHE A 7 -51.86 47.86 22.31
CA PHE A 7 -50.56 47.81 21.63
C PHE A 7 -50.55 46.66 20.63
N ALA A 8 -50.14 46.93 19.39
CA ALA A 8 -49.77 45.91 18.41
C ALA A 8 -48.26 45.98 18.17
N ALA A 9 -47.61 44.82 18.31
CA ALA A 9 -46.20 44.59 18.06
C ALA A 9 -45.86 44.63 16.56
N ILE A 10 -44.61 44.95 16.22
CA ILE A 10 -43.77 44.14 15.31
C ILE A 10 -42.29 44.51 15.51
N LEU A 11 -41.51 43.45 15.52
CA LEU A 11 -40.11 43.23 15.85
C LEU A 11 -39.14 44.00 14.92
N ALA A 12 -38.21 44.77 15.49
CA ALA A 12 -37.17 45.48 14.74
C ALA A 12 -35.94 44.58 14.52
N LEU A 13 -35.50 44.52 13.26
CA LEU A 13 -34.29 43.83 12.78
C LEU A 13 -33.03 44.50 13.36
N VAL A 14 -32.21 43.72 14.07
CA VAL A 14 -30.83 44.07 14.43
C VAL A 14 -29.90 43.52 13.36
N GLY A 15 -29.36 44.40 12.53
CA GLY A 15 -28.23 44.11 11.64
C GLY A 15 -27.02 44.89 12.11
N CYS A 16 -26.07 44.23 12.77
CA CYS A 16 -24.78 44.78 13.16
C CYS A 16 -23.67 43.77 12.91
N GLY A 17 -22.61 44.23 12.22
CA GLY A 17 -21.27 43.65 12.30
C GLY A 17 -20.86 42.75 11.14
N SER A 18 -20.08 43.29 10.20
CA SER A 18 -19.20 42.49 9.35
C SER A 18 -18.16 41.78 10.23
N PRO A 19 -17.95 40.45 10.12
CA PRO A 19 -16.80 39.82 10.73
C PRO A 19 -15.58 40.02 9.83
N ASN A 20 -14.54 40.62 10.41
CA ASN A 20 -13.17 40.64 9.89
C ASN A 20 -12.76 39.26 9.37
N LYS A 21 -12.26 39.20 8.13
CA LYS A 21 -11.40 38.11 7.69
C LYS A 21 -10.09 38.24 8.48
N SER A 22 -9.89 37.38 9.47
CA SER A 22 -8.56 37.09 9.98
C SER A 22 -7.85 36.26 8.93
N GLU A 23 -6.91 36.86 8.21
CA GLU A 23 -5.84 36.15 7.52
C GLU A 23 -5.02 35.42 8.60
N ALA A 24 -5.29 34.13 8.76
CA ALA A 24 -4.37 33.20 9.39
C ALA A 24 -3.50 32.64 8.25
N ASP A 25 -2.51 33.43 7.83
CA ASP A 25 -1.37 32.95 7.06
C ASP A 25 -0.47 32.17 8.04
N GLY A 26 -0.78 30.89 8.18
CA GLY A 26 0.09 29.92 8.81
C GLY A 26 0.72 29.12 7.70
N ASP A 27 2.00 29.39 7.43
CA ASP A 27 2.87 28.62 6.53
C ASP A 27 2.75 27.13 6.93
N ALA A 28 1.89 26.39 6.21
CA ALA A 28 1.68 24.98 6.47
C ALA A 28 2.98 24.29 6.10
N LYS A 29 3.79 23.92 7.10
CA LYS A 29 5.07 23.24 6.92
C LYS A 29 4.90 22.13 5.88
N SER A 30 5.45 22.33 4.68
CA SER A 30 5.41 21.34 3.61
C SER A 30 6.11 20.08 4.12
N MET A 31 5.39 18.95 4.15
CA MET A 31 5.91 17.66 4.60
C MET A 31 7.11 17.25 3.75
N LYS A 32 8.29 17.06 4.34
CA LYS A 32 9.45 16.57 3.60
C LYS A 32 9.46 15.05 3.55
N CYS A 33 9.38 14.51 2.35
CA CYS A 33 9.35 13.08 2.07
C CYS A 33 10.67 12.60 1.46
N LEU A 34 11.12 11.41 1.86
CA LEU A 34 12.16 10.64 1.19
C LEU A 34 11.57 9.35 0.63
N VAL A 35 11.84 9.04 -0.62
CA VAL A 35 11.59 7.72 -1.21
C VAL A 35 12.90 6.95 -1.26
N ILE A 36 13.08 6.01 -0.35
CA ILE A 36 14.26 5.14 -0.31
C ILE A 36 13.87 3.71 -0.69
N TYR A 37 14.58 3.09 -1.62
CA TYR A 37 14.14 1.79 -2.13
C TYR A 37 15.28 0.90 -2.61
N TYR A 38 15.09 -0.41 -2.53
CA TYR A 38 15.89 -1.39 -3.25
C TYR A 38 15.11 -1.91 -4.48
N SER A 39 15.79 -2.13 -5.59
CA SER A 39 15.21 -2.79 -6.76
C SER A 39 16.26 -3.56 -7.53
N GLN A 40 16.07 -4.87 -7.65
CA GLN A 40 16.96 -5.73 -8.44
C GLN A 40 16.70 -5.56 -9.95
N THR A 41 15.44 -5.72 -10.37
CA THR A 41 15.03 -5.77 -11.79
C THR A 41 14.34 -4.49 -12.28
N GLY A 42 14.28 -3.45 -11.45
CA GLY A 42 13.68 -2.16 -11.78
C GLY A 42 12.16 -2.07 -11.61
N VAL A 43 11.46 -3.13 -11.22
CA VAL A 43 10.00 -3.09 -11.00
C VAL A 43 9.64 -2.16 -9.83
N THR A 44 10.27 -2.36 -8.67
CA THR A 44 10.11 -1.49 -7.49
C THR A 44 10.53 -0.04 -7.77
N GLN A 45 11.55 0.13 -8.62
CA GLN A 45 12.01 1.46 -9.05
C GLN A 45 10.89 2.25 -9.76
N LYS A 46 10.06 1.59 -10.58
CA LYS A 46 8.94 2.27 -11.25
C LYS A 46 7.96 2.87 -10.23
N VAL A 47 7.62 2.12 -9.19
CA VAL A 47 6.74 2.60 -8.11
C VAL A 47 7.41 3.73 -7.32
N ALA A 48 8.69 3.57 -6.99
CA ALA A 48 9.46 4.59 -6.28
C ALA A 48 9.51 5.92 -7.03
N GLN A 49 9.78 5.88 -8.33
CA GLN A 49 9.82 7.05 -9.21
C GLN A 49 8.47 7.74 -9.31
N GLU A 50 7.37 6.98 -9.34
CA GLU A 50 6.03 7.56 -9.37
C GLU A 50 5.67 8.25 -8.05
N ILE A 51 5.96 7.63 -6.90
CA ILE A 51 5.77 8.28 -5.59
C ILE A 51 6.60 9.56 -5.50
N ALA A 52 7.88 9.48 -5.87
CA ALA A 52 8.79 10.65 -5.81
C ALA A 52 8.29 11.79 -6.70
N LYS A 53 7.84 11.47 -7.92
CA LYS A 53 7.27 12.44 -8.85
C LYS A 53 5.99 13.08 -8.33
N LEU A 54 5.06 12.30 -7.76
CA LEU A 54 3.78 12.81 -7.27
C LEU A 54 3.93 13.71 -6.03
N LEU A 55 4.95 13.46 -5.21
CA LEU A 55 5.20 14.17 -3.96
C LEU A 55 6.28 15.25 -4.06
N ASP A 56 6.93 15.40 -5.22
CA ASP A 56 8.17 16.19 -5.37
C ASP A 56 9.21 15.84 -4.29
N ALA A 57 9.37 14.53 -4.04
CA ALA A 57 10.18 14.00 -2.95
C ALA A 57 11.60 13.63 -3.39
N ASP A 58 12.55 13.73 -2.47
CA ASP A 58 13.89 13.19 -2.67
C ASP A 58 13.82 11.67 -2.87
N ILE A 59 14.65 11.12 -3.75
CA ILE A 59 14.66 9.69 -4.07
C ILE A 59 16.07 9.11 -3.95
N PHE A 60 16.21 7.97 -3.28
CA PHE A 60 17.48 7.27 -3.11
C PHE A 60 17.33 5.77 -3.39
N ARG A 61 18.16 5.26 -4.31
CA ARG A 61 18.25 3.82 -4.59
C ARG A 61 19.33 3.19 -3.73
N ILE A 62 18.93 2.21 -2.94
CA ILE A 62 19.85 1.33 -2.19
C ILE A 62 20.60 0.45 -3.18
N GLU A 63 21.92 0.42 -3.04
CA GLU A 63 22.81 -0.47 -3.79
C GLU A 63 23.61 -1.32 -2.81
N VAL A 64 23.84 -2.59 -3.16
CA VAL A 64 24.74 -3.49 -2.43
C VAL A 64 26.13 -3.47 -3.09
N GLU A 65 27.19 -3.68 -2.29
CA GLU A 65 28.56 -3.79 -2.81
C GLU A 65 28.72 -4.97 -3.77
N GLN A 66 27.98 -6.06 -3.50
CA GLN A 66 27.93 -7.29 -4.30
C GLN A 66 26.53 -7.45 -4.90
N PRO A 67 26.26 -6.92 -6.12
CA PRO A 67 24.95 -7.01 -6.77
C PRO A 67 24.43 -8.44 -6.93
N TYR A 68 23.11 -8.61 -6.89
CA TYR A 68 22.44 -9.86 -7.29
C TYR A 68 22.38 -9.94 -8.81
N SER A 69 23.53 -10.13 -9.46
CA SER A 69 23.72 -10.14 -10.91
C SER A 69 23.51 -11.50 -11.58
N GLY A 70 23.20 -12.52 -10.79
CA GLY A 70 22.97 -13.88 -11.28
C GLY A 70 21.60 -14.08 -11.93
N THR A 71 21.32 -15.32 -12.31
CA THR A 71 19.99 -15.76 -12.75
C THR A 71 18.96 -15.63 -11.63
N TYR A 72 17.69 -15.86 -11.96
CA TYR A 72 16.63 -15.92 -10.97
C TYR A 72 16.90 -17.02 -9.92
N GLU A 73 17.36 -18.19 -10.36
CA GLU A 73 17.71 -19.32 -9.51
C GLU A 73 18.90 -18.99 -8.59
N GLU A 74 19.94 -18.35 -9.12
CA GLU A 74 21.10 -17.91 -8.32
C GLU A 74 20.71 -16.85 -7.29
N THR A 75 19.79 -15.94 -7.64
CA THR A 75 19.24 -14.96 -6.71
C THR A 75 18.45 -15.63 -5.59
N ILE A 76 17.61 -16.60 -5.92
CA ILE A 76 16.85 -17.41 -4.95
C ILE A 76 17.82 -18.10 -3.99
N GLU A 77 18.85 -18.75 -4.51
CA GLU A 77 19.78 -19.53 -3.70
C GLU A 77 20.58 -18.64 -2.76
N ARG A 78 21.14 -17.54 -3.28
CA ARG A 78 21.85 -16.56 -2.46
C ARG A 78 20.95 -15.97 -1.37
N SER A 79 19.75 -15.52 -1.75
CA SER A 79 18.84 -14.87 -0.81
C SER A 79 18.34 -15.83 0.27
N ARG A 80 18.10 -17.09 -0.07
CA ARG A 80 17.75 -18.13 0.91
C ARG A 80 18.88 -18.33 1.91
N LYS A 81 20.10 -18.53 1.42
CA LYS A 81 21.28 -18.70 2.27
C LYS A 81 21.47 -17.50 3.19
N GLU A 82 21.36 -16.28 2.67
CA GLU A 82 21.45 -15.05 3.46
C GLU A 82 20.40 -15.01 4.58
N MET A 83 19.15 -15.40 4.31
CA MET A 83 18.10 -15.46 5.33
C MET A 83 18.33 -16.57 6.38
N GLU A 84 18.71 -17.77 5.95
CA GLU A 84 18.90 -18.93 6.84
C GLU A 84 20.12 -18.75 7.76
N GLU A 85 21.18 -18.13 7.26
CA GLU A 85 22.42 -17.87 8.01
C GLU A 85 22.44 -16.50 8.70
N GLY A 86 21.40 -15.67 8.52
CA GLY A 86 21.34 -14.32 9.08
C GLY A 86 22.38 -13.36 8.50
N LEU A 87 22.80 -13.57 7.26
CA LEU A 87 23.81 -12.73 6.59
C LEU A 87 23.15 -11.50 5.97
N LEU A 88 23.66 -10.32 6.32
CA LEU A 88 23.22 -9.05 5.74
C LEU A 88 24.16 -8.65 4.59
N PRO A 89 23.65 -8.46 3.36
CA PRO A 89 24.48 -8.00 2.25
C PRO A 89 24.93 -6.55 2.51
N LYS A 90 26.24 -6.30 2.42
CA LYS A 90 26.79 -4.96 2.65
C LYS A 90 26.27 -3.94 1.65
N LEU A 91 25.75 -2.83 2.16
CA LEU A 91 25.29 -1.70 1.35
C LEU A 91 26.49 -0.86 0.90
N LYS A 92 26.37 -0.24 -0.28
CA LYS A 92 27.24 0.88 -0.64
C LYS A 92 26.93 2.07 0.26
N GLU A 93 27.92 2.95 0.44
CA GLU A 93 27.78 4.16 1.25
C GLU A 93 26.55 4.99 0.84
N MET A 94 25.69 5.30 1.81
CA MET A 94 24.50 6.14 1.61
C MET A 94 24.78 7.55 2.11
N LYS A 95 24.58 8.54 1.25
CA LYS A 95 24.69 9.96 1.62
C LYS A 95 23.30 10.56 1.88
N VAL A 96 22.58 9.95 2.82
CA VAL A 96 21.21 10.33 3.20
C VAL A 96 21.20 10.82 4.64
N ASP A 97 20.71 12.04 4.85
CA ASP A 97 20.47 12.57 6.19
C ASP A 97 18.98 12.39 6.53
N PHE A 98 18.66 11.31 7.24
CA PHE A 98 17.29 10.93 7.61
C PHE A 98 16.62 11.94 8.56
N THR A 99 17.38 12.83 9.21
CA THR A 99 16.82 13.82 10.14
C THR A 99 16.01 14.90 9.43
N LYS A 100 16.25 15.12 8.13
CA LYS A 100 15.59 16.14 7.30
C LYS A 100 14.17 15.79 6.85
N TYR A 101 13.78 14.53 7.01
CA TYR A 101 12.51 14.03 6.48
C TYR A 101 11.51 13.74 7.60
N ASP A 102 10.27 14.15 7.35
CA ASP A 102 9.12 13.87 8.20
C ASP A 102 8.55 12.48 7.91
N VAL A 103 8.60 12.05 6.65
CA VAL A 103 8.07 10.76 6.17
C VAL A 103 9.07 10.06 5.25
N ILE A 104 9.24 8.76 5.45
CA ILE A 104 10.11 7.91 4.64
C ILE A 104 9.27 6.84 3.96
N PHE A 105 9.17 6.91 2.63
CA PHE A 105 8.60 5.85 1.81
C PHE A 105 9.67 4.78 1.56
N LEU A 106 9.49 3.60 2.14
CA LEU A 106 10.46 2.50 2.10
C LEU A 106 10.05 1.43 1.09
N GLY A 107 10.77 1.33 -0.03
CA GLY A 107 10.42 0.52 -1.19
C GLY A 107 11.21 -0.77 -1.34
N TYR A 108 10.54 -1.90 -1.58
CA TYR A 108 11.24 -3.17 -1.77
C TYR A 108 10.50 -4.26 -2.55
N PRO A 109 11.23 -5.15 -3.26
CA PRO A 109 10.63 -6.40 -3.70
C PRO A 109 10.39 -7.34 -2.52
N ILE A 110 9.33 -8.15 -2.60
CA ILE A 110 9.08 -9.23 -1.65
C ILE A 110 9.93 -10.45 -2.02
N TRP A 111 10.79 -10.87 -1.11
CA TRP A 111 11.56 -12.11 -1.19
C TRP A 111 11.17 -13.02 -0.02
N PHE A 112 10.76 -14.25 -0.35
CA PHE A 112 10.33 -15.25 0.65
C PHE A 112 9.28 -14.76 1.66
N GLY A 113 8.35 -13.89 1.23
CA GLY A 113 7.25 -13.40 2.06
C GLY A 113 7.59 -12.21 2.95
N THR A 114 8.79 -11.65 2.83
CA THR A 114 9.23 -10.43 3.53
C THR A 114 10.00 -9.47 2.62
N TYR A 115 10.47 -8.34 3.14
CA TYR A 115 11.33 -7.40 2.42
C TYR A 115 12.67 -8.03 2.02
N ALA A 116 13.22 -7.62 0.88
CA ALA A 116 14.50 -8.13 0.38
C ALA A 116 15.68 -7.85 1.33
N MET A 117 16.71 -8.70 1.28
CA MET A 117 17.87 -8.64 2.19
C MET A 117 18.59 -7.29 2.24
N PRO A 118 18.73 -6.50 1.16
CA PRO A 118 19.31 -5.15 1.25
C PRO A 118 18.52 -4.20 2.16
N ILE A 119 17.21 -4.43 2.32
CA ILE A 119 16.38 -3.68 3.26
C ILE A 119 16.60 -4.18 4.68
N ALA A 120 16.84 -5.48 4.87
CA ALA A 120 17.24 -6.00 6.17
C ALA A 120 18.54 -5.32 6.66
N THR A 121 19.53 -5.13 5.77
CA THR A 121 20.73 -4.36 6.11
C THR A 121 20.42 -2.90 6.44
N LEU A 122 19.57 -2.23 5.65
CA LEU A 122 19.18 -0.84 5.94
C LEU A 122 18.52 -0.71 7.32
N VAL A 123 17.61 -1.62 7.64
CA VAL A 123 16.87 -1.64 8.91
C VAL A 123 17.79 -1.92 10.09
N ASP A 124 18.87 -2.68 9.89
CA ASP A 124 19.90 -2.94 10.91
C ASP A 124 20.87 -1.76 11.09
N GLU A 125 21.24 -1.08 10.01
CA GLU A 125 22.27 -0.03 10.02
C GLU A 125 21.73 1.38 10.34
N VAL A 126 20.43 1.64 10.15
CA VAL A 126 19.83 2.98 10.26
C VAL A 126 18.83 3.05 11.41
N ASP A 127 19.02 4.03 12.28
CA ASP A 127 18.05 4.36 13.33
C ASP A 127 16.83 5.10 12.75
N PHE A 128 15.68 4.42 12.79
CA PHE A 128 14.38 4.97 12.40
C PHE A 128 13.50 5.36 13.60
N ALA A 129 14.04 5.44 14.81
CA ALA A 129 13.27 5.80 16.00
C ALA A 129 12.52 7.13 15.81
N GLY A 130 11.22 7.12 16.12
CA GLY A 130 10.33 8.27 15.96
C GLY A 130 10.04 8.68 14.52
N LYS A 131 10.50 7.94 13.50
CA LYS A 131 10.22 8.22 12.08
C LYS A 131 8.92 7.57 11.64
N LYS A 132 8.22 8.25 10.71
CA LYS A 132 7.09 7.68 9.97
C LYS A 132 7.60 6.94 8.74
N ILE A 133 7.35 5.63 8.70
CA ILE A 133 7.75 4.76 7.60
C ILE A 133 6.49 4.31 6.85
N VAL A 134 6.43 4.63 5.56
CA VAL A 134 5.37 4.21 4.64
C VAL A 134 5.93 3.13 3.72
N PRO A 135 5.75 1.84 4.03
CA PRO A 135 6.30 0.79 3.21
C PRO A 135 5.59 0.72 1.86
N PHE A 136 6.32 0.45 0.79
CA PHE A 136 5.72 -0.02 -0.45
C PHE A 136 6.46 -1.21 -1.02
N CYS A 137 5.73 -2.15 -1.61
CA CYS A 137 6.34 -3.37 -2.11
C CYS A 137 5.82 -3.81 -3.46
N THR A 138 6.69 -4.52 -4.18
CA THR A 138 6.35 -5.20 -5.42
C THR A 138 6.53 -6.69 -5.25
N PHE A 139 5.59 -7.49 -5.73
CA PHE A 139 5.61 -8.94 -5.50
C PHE A 139 5.11 -9.76 -6.68
N GLY A 140 5.74 -10.91 -6.91
CA GLY A 140 5.12 -11.97 -7.73
C GLY A 140 4.10 -12.76 -6.91
N SER A 141 4.45 -12.98 -5.64
CA SER A 141 3.72 -13.72 -4.62
C SER A 141 4.07 -13.18 -3.22
N GLY A 142 3.20 -13.43 -2.25
CA GLY A 142 3.37 -12.87 -0.91
C GLY A 142 2.92 -11.41 -0.86
N GLY A 143 2.36 -11.00 0.27
CA GLY A 143 1.66 -9.72 0.40
C GLY A 143 2.42 -8.70 1.22
N LEU A 144 1.98 -7.46 1.08
CA LEU A 144 2.38 -6.33 1.89
C LEU A 144 2.24 -6.63 3.40
N VAL A 145 1.13 -7.25 3.81
CA VAL A 145 0.77 -7.50 5.23
C VAL A 145 1.89 -8.21 6.01
N SER A 146 2.38 -9.35 5.50
CA SER A 146 3.44 -10.12 6.16
C SER A 146 4.72 -9.29 6.30
N SER A 147 5.17 -8.66 5.21
CA SER A 147 6.39 -7.83 5.23
C SER A 147 6.26 -6.62 6.16
N MET A 148 5.08 -6.01 6.25
CA MET A 148 4.82 -4.90 7.15
C MET A 148 4.86 -5.33 8.62
N ASN A 149 4.35 -6.52 8.94
CA ASN A 149 4.45 -7.06 10.29
C ASN A 149 5.91 -7.32 10.67
N ASN A 150 6.72 -7.84 9.73
CA ASN A 150 8.16 -8.01 9.97
C ASN A 150 8.86 -6.66 10.16
N LEU A 151 8.51 -5.62 9.40
CA LEU A 151 9.03 -4.27 9.62
C LEU A 151 8.66 -3.72 11.00
N LYS A 152 7.41 -3.91 11.45
CA LYS A 152 6.98 -3.49 12.80
C LYS A 152 7.77 -4.18 13.90
N THR A 153 8.08 -5.46 13.72
CA THR A 153 8.92 -6.22 14.66
C THR A 153 10.36 -5.72 14.66
N ALA A 154 10.92 -5.42 13.48
CA ALA A 154 12.30 -4.98 13.34
C ALA A 154 12.51 -3.51 13.74
N LEU A 155 11.50 -2.66 13.60
CA LEU A 155 11.53 -1.22 13.90
C LEU A 155 10.45 -0.85 14.92
N PRO A 156 10.54 -1.32 16.17
CA PRO A 156 9.48 -1.12 17.18
C PRO A 156 9.33 0.35 17.61
N GLU A 157 10.37 1.17 17.42
CA GLU A 157 10.37 2.60 17.78
C GLU A 157 9.98 3.51 16.61
N ALA A 158 9.79 2.96 15.40
CA ALA A 158 9.30 3.69 14.24
C ALA A 158 7.76 3.57 14.12
N GLU A 159 7.13 4.59 13.57
CA GLU A 159 5.71 4.52 13.19
C GLU A 159 5.59 3.87 11.81
N ILE A 160 5.34 2.56 11.78
CA ILE A 160 5.07 1.85 10.52
C ILE A 160 3.61 2.11 10.09
N CYS A 161 3.46 3.06 9.17
CA CYS A 161 2.18 3.46 8.61
C CYS A 161 1.61 2.42 7.63
N ARG A 162 0.38 2.62 7.18
CA ARG A 162 -0.21 1.82 6.12
C ARG A 162 0.63 1.93 4.84
N GLY A 163 0.95 0.78 4.25
CA GLY A 163 1.75 0.72 3.03
C GLY A 163 0.94 0.51 1.75
N TYR A 164 1.67 0.45 0.63
CA TYR A 164 1.15 0.16 -0.69
C TYR A 164 1.80 -1.10 -1.28
N GLY A 165 1.03 -1.98 -1.89
CA GLY A 165 1.54 -3.21 -2.47
C GLY A 165 1.00 -3.43 -3.86
N VAL A 166 1.86 -3.76 -4.82
CA VAL A 166 1.44 -4.07 -6.19
C VAL A 166 2.08 -5.34 -6.71
N ARG A 167 1.28 -6.17 -7.37
CA ARG A 167 1.83 -7.33 -8.07
C ARG A 167 2.67 -6.89 -9.26
N THR A 168 3.78 -7.57 -9.51
CA THR A 168 4.62 -7.33 -10.70
C THR A 168 3.81 -7.47 -11.99
N ALA A 169 2.86 -8.42 -12.05
CA ALA A 169 1.97 -8.61 -13.20
C ALA A 169 0.98 -7.44 -13.42
N ARG A 170 0.80 -6.58 -12.42
CA ARG A 170 -0.13 -5.42 -12.43
C ARG A 170 0.61 -4.10 -12.38
N ILE A 171 1.92 -4.08 -12.68
CA ILE A 171 2.75 -2.88 -12.50
C ILE A 171 2.26 -1.69 -13.32
N ASP A 172 1.58 -1.93 -14.45
CA ASP A 172 1.02 -0.88 -15.29
C ASP A 172 -0.16 -0.14 -14.64
N LYS A 173 -0.77 -0.72 -13.60
CA LYS A 173 -1.82 -0.09 -12.78
C LYS A 173 -1.24 0.80 -11.68
N ALA A 174 0.04 0.64 -11.35
CA ALA A 174 0.66 1.31 -10.21
C ALA A 174 0.53 2.84 -10.22
N PRO A 175 0.62 3.56 -11.36
CA PRO A 175 0.48 5.02 -11.33
C PRO A 175 -0.86 5.52 -10.78
N VAL A 176 -1.96 4.90 -11.20
CA VAL A 176 -3.31 5.26 -10.72
C VAL A 176 -3.50 4.81 -9.27
N GLU A 177 -3.10 3.58 -8.94
CA GLU A 177 -3.23 3.03 -7.59
C GLU A 177 -2.38 3.80 -6.55
N VAL A 178 -1.16 4.21 -6.90
CA VAL A 178 -0.27 5.03 -6.05
C VAL A 178 -0.86 6.42 -5.84
N GLN A 179 -1.33 7.09 -6.89
CA GLN A 179 -1.93 8.42 -6.74
C GLN A 179 -3.15 8.37 -5.81
N ARG A 180 -4.01 7.35 -5.99
CA ARG A 180 -5.15 7.11 -5.11
C ARG A 180 -4.69 6.88 -3.66
N PHE A 181 -3.72 6.00 -3.45
CA PHE A 181 -3.16 5.71 -2.13
C PHE A 181 -2.64 6.98 -1.43
N LEU A 182 -1.84 7.78 -2.14
CA LEU A 182 -1.26 9.00 -1.56
C LEU A 182 -2.34 10.01 -1.14
N LYS A 183 -3.42 10.16 -1.93
CA LYS A 183 -4.56 11.01 -1.56
C LYS A 183 -5.37 10.45 -0.40
N GLU A 184 -5.66 9.15 -0.43
CA GLU A 184 -6.49 8.48 0.59
C GLU A 184 -5.88 8.58 1.99
N TYR A 185 -4.54 8.56 2.08
CA TYR A 185 -3.80 8.65 3.34
C TYR A 185 -3.19 10.03 3.62
N GLY A 186 -3.57 11.06 2.85
CA GLY A 186 -3.23 12.46 3.13
C GLY A 186 -1.78 12.86 2.85
N TYR A 187 -1.08 12.13 1.98
CA TYR A 187 0.25 12.49 1.49
C TYR A 187 0.20 13.39 0.25
N LEU A 188 -0.89 13.33 -0.51
CA LEU A 188 -1.14 14.13 -1.70
C LEU A 188 -2.51 14.79 -1.60
N ASP A 189 -2.60 16.06 -1.96
CA ASP A 189 -3.89 16.76 -1.96
C ASP A 189 -4.85 16.17 -2.99
N GLY A 190 -6.12 16.08 -2.59
CA GLY A 190 -7.22 15.73 -3.47
C GLY A 190 -8.22 14.78 -2.82
N GLU A 191 -9.37 14.66 -3.48
CA GLU A 191 -10.43 13.77 -3.04
C GLU A 191 -10.29 12.39 -3.68
N VAL A 192 -10.68 11.37 -2.92
CA VAL A 192 -10.74 10.00 -3.38
C VAL A 192 -12.16 9.51 -3.17
N GLU A 193 -12.78 9.01 -4.24
CA GLU A 193 -14.07 8.33 -4.12
C GLU A 193 -13.91 7.13 -3.19
N LYS A 194 -14.70 7.12 -2.11
CA LYS A 194 -14.72 6.00 -1.17
C LYS A 194 -15.30 4.79 -1.89
N LEU A 195 -14.51 3.72 -1.97
CA LEU A 195 -15.01 2.46 -2.52
C LEU A 195 -16.07 1.89 -1.57
N PRO A 196 -17.15 1.30 -2.10
CA PRO A 196 -18.13 0.64 -1.27
C PRO A 196 -17.50 -0.53 -0.50
N GLU A 197 -18.09 -0.83 0.65
CA GLU A 197 -17.73 -2.01 1.42
C GLU A 197 -18.03 -3.29 0.64
N TYR A 198 -17.27 -4.34 0.90
CA TYR A 198 -17.60 -5.67 0.36
C TYR A 198 -18.92 -6.16 0.94
N SER A 199 -19.73 -6.81 0.10
CA SER A 199 -20.90 -7.56 0.56
C SER A 199 -20.50 -8.62 1.59
N PRO A 200 -21.45 -9.07 2.45
CA PRO A 200 -21.23 -10.23 3.29
C PRO A 200 -20.75 -11.44 2.48
N GLN A 201 -19.92 -12.28 3.09
CA GLN A 201 -19.45 -13.52 2.48
C GLN A 201 -20.64 -14.46 2.21
N GLN A 202 -20.68 -15.01 1.00
CA GLN A 202 -21.66 -16.01 0.57
C GLN A 202 -20.93 -17.21 -0.04
N PRO A 203 -21.49 -18.44 -0.01
CA PRO A 203 -20.90 -19.58 -0.71
C PRO A 203 -20.70 -19.27 -2.19
N VAL A 204 -19.56 -19.69 -2.75
CA VAL A 204 -19.27 -19.43 -4.17
C VAL A 204 -20.20 -20.21 -5.09
N ASN A 205 -20.60 -19.58 -6.20
CA ASN A 205 -21.29 -20.21 -7.31
C ASN A 205 -20.30 -20.57 -8.45
N GLN A 206 -20.82 -21.19 -9.51
CA GLN A 206 -20.00 -21.67 -10.63
C GLN A 206 -19.27 -20.53 -11.38
N GLU A 207 -19.93 -19.40 -11.61
CA GLU A 207 -19.34 -18.23 -12.29
C GLU A 207 -18.20 -17.64 -11.45
N GLU A 208 -18.37 -17.54 -10.14
CA GLU A 208 -17.36 -17.03 -9.21
C GLU A 208 -16.15 -17.96 -9.10
N ILE A 209 -16.37 -19.28 -9.16
CA ILE A 209 -15.29 -20.28 -9.25
C ILE A 209 -14.50 -20.08 -10.56
N GLU A 210 -15.18 -19.85 -11.67
CA GLU A 210 -14.53 -19.59 -12.97
C GLU A 210 -13.73 -18.29 -12.95
N ILE A 211 -14.26 -17.21 -12.36
CA ILE A 211 -13.55 -15.95 -12.16
C ILE A 211 -12.29 -16.15 -11.31
N PHE A 212 -12.42 -16.86 -10.18
CA PHE A 212 -11.28 -17.17 -9.31
C PHE A 212 -10.20 -17.96 -10.06
N ASN A 213 -10.61 -19.02 -10.75
CA ASN A 213 -9.69 -19.89 -11.50
C ASN A 213 -9.00 -19.12 -12.63
N ALA A 214 -9.74 -18.29 -13.38
CA ALA A 214 -9.18 -17.45 -14.42
C ALA A 214 -8.12 -16.48 -13.85
N ALA A 215 -8.45 -15.79 -12.75
CA ALA A 215 -7.55 -14.86 -12.08
C ALA A 215 -6.27 -15.52 -11.59
N CYS A 216 -6.37 -16.76 -11.08
CA CYS A 216 -5.25 -17.48 -10.48
C CYS A 216 -4.47 -18.36 -11.48
N SER A 217 -5.00 -18.59 -12.68
CA SER A 217 -4.47 -19.59 -13.64
C SER A 217 -3.01 -19.38 -14.04
N GLY A 218 -2.58 -18.13 -14.19
CA GLY A 218 -1.20 -17.79 -14.56
C GLY A 218 -0.20 -17.85 -13.40
N TYR A 219 -0.63 -18.21 -12.20
CA TYR A 219 0.19 -18.16 -11.01
C TYR A 219 0.77 -19.53 -10.66
N LYS A 220 2.10 -19.56 -10.49
CA LYS A 220 2.88 -20.80 -10.32
C LYS A 220 2.52 -21.60 -9.06
N TYR A 221 1.95 -20.96 -8.05
CA TYR A 221 1.64 -21.60 -6.77
C TYR A 221 0.13 -21.62 -6.54
N PRO A 222 -0.53 -22.78 -6.43
CA PRO A 222 -1.98 -22.83 -6.21
C PRO A 222 -2.42 -21.97 -5.02
N LEU A 223 -3.43 -21.13 -5.21
CA LEU A 223 -3.97 -20.28 -4.14
C LEU A 223 -5.02 -21.00 -3.28
N GLY A 224 -5.44 -22.20 -3.69
CA GLY A 224 -6.41 -23.02 -2.98
C GLY A 224 -7.73 -23.12 -3.73
N THR A 225 -8.75 -23.61 -3.04
CA THR A 225 -10.11 -23.77 -3.58
C THR A 225 -11.02 -22.73 -2.95
N PRO A 226 -11.69 -21.86 -3.73
CA PRO A 226 -12.57 -20.82 -3.18
C PRO A 226 -13.79 -21.47 -2.52
N VAL A 227 -14.20 -20.93 -1.37
CA VAL A 227 -15.33 -21.43 -0.57
C VAL A 227 -16.41 -20.37 -0.35
N SER A 228 -16.03 -19.11 -0.19
CA SER A 228 -16.97 -18.00 -0.10
C SER A 228 -16.43 -16.77 -0.79
N VAL A 229 -17.32 -15.84 -1.13
CA VAL A 229 -16.97 -14.56 -1.73
C VAL A 229 -17.85 -13.42 -1.21
N GLY A 230 -17.23 -12.28 -0.97
CA GLY A 230 -17.89 -10.98 -0.87
C GLY A 230 -17.50 -10.13 -2.08
N LYS A 231 -18.37 -9.21 -2.52
CA LYS A 231 -18.16 -8.42 -3.73
C LYS A 231 -18.41 -6.94 -3.49
N ARG A 232 -17.78 -6.09 -4.30
CA ARG A 232 -18.14 -4.67 -4.41
C ARG A 232 -18.01 -4.21 -5.85
N THR A 233 -18.86 -3.28 -6.27
CA THR A 233 -18.77 -2.63 -7.59
C THR A 233 -17.97 -1.34 -7.44
N THR A 234 -17.01 -1.13 -8.33
CA THR A 234 -16.18 0.07 -8.38
C THR A 234 -16.40 0.80 -9.72
N PRO A 235 -15.97 2.06 -9.86
CA PRO A 235 -15.99 2.74 -11.16
C PRO A 235 -15.16 2.04 -12.25
N GLU A 236 -14.23 1.16 -11.85
CA GLU A 236 -13.32 0.43 -12.75
C GLU A 236 -13.79 -1.00 -13.04
N GLY A 237 -14.71 -1.56 -12.27
CA GLY A 237 -15.16 -2.94 -12.45
C GLY A 237 -15.81 -3.53 -11.21
N THR A 238 -15.54 -4.81 -10.96
CA THR A 238 -16.01 -5.53 -9.76
C THR A 238 -14.82 -6.11 -9.02
N ASP A 239 -14.73 -5.82 -7.72
CA ASP A 239 -13.78 -6.48 -6.84
C ASP A 239 -14.47 -7.61 -6.07
N TYR A 240 -13.73 -8.70 -5.90
CA TYR A 240 -14.13 -9.90 -5.22
C TYR A 240 -13.14 -10.17 -4.09
N ARG A 241 -13.66 -10.46 -2.91
CA ARG A 241 -12.90 -10.92 -1.75
C ARG A 241 -13.27 -12.37 -1.51
N PHE A 242 -12.48 -13.27 -2.09
CA PHE A 242 -12.64 -14.71 -1.93
C PHE A 242 -11.98 -15.17 -0.63
N THR A 243 -12.63 -16.09 0.05
CA THR A 243 -12.00 -16.98 1.01
C THR A 243 -11.75 -18.32 0.33
N ALA A 244 -10.54 -18.87 0.46
CA ALA A 244 -10.16 -20.15 -0.12
C ALA A 244 -9.51 -21.06 0.92
N LYS A 245 -9.82 -22.37 0.83
CA LYS A 245 -9.08 -23.40 1.57
C LYS A 245 -7.77 -23.67 0.85
N SER A 246 -6.66 -23.52 1.56
CA SER A 246 -5.31 -23.65 1.03
C SER A 246 -4.42 -24.46 1.98
N LYS A 247 -3.15 -24.61 1.61
CA LYS A 247 -2.13 -25.25 2.46
C LYS A 247 -0.93 -24.33 2.64
N ASN A 248 -0.37 -24.30 3.84
CA ASN A 248 0.88 -23.60 4.09
C ASN A 248 2.09 -24.41 3.57
N SER A 249 3.31 -23.89 3.77
CA SER A 249 4.56 -24.57 3.37
C SER A 249 4.79 -25.92 4.04
N GLU A 250 4.15 -26.17 5.19
CA GLU A 250 4.22 -27.42 5.95
C GLU A 250 3.11 -28.42 5.56
N GLY A 251 2.21 -28.03 4.65
CA GLY A 251 1.07 -28.84 4.22
C GLY A 251 -0.16 -28.77 5.13
N ASN A 252 -0.12 -27.96 6.19
CA ASN A 252 -1.24 -27.72 7.09
C ASN A 252 -2.33 -26.91 6.40
N ASP A 253 -3.58 -27.27 6.67
CA ASP A 253 -4.74 -26.55 6.12
C ASP A 253 -4.80 -25.13 6.71
N ILE A 254 -4.94 -24.16 5.82
CA ILE A 254 -5.10 -22.75 6.16
C ILE A 254 -6.25 -22.14 5.37
N GLU A 255 -6.76 -21.03 5.88
CA GLU A 255 -7.68 -20.17 5.14
C GLU A 255 -6.89 -19.01 4.53
N ALA A 256 -7.05 -18.79 3.23
CA ALA A 256 -6.47 -17.65 2.53
C ALA A 256 -7.57 -16.72 2.05
N VAL A 257 -7.32 -15.40 2.12
CA VAL A 257 -8.16 -14.38 1.50
C VAL A 257 -7.47 -13.93 0.20
N ILE A 258 -8.18 -14.06 -0.92
CA ILE A 258 -7.69 -13.68 -2.24
C ILE A 258 -8.59 -12.55 -2.74
N PHE A 259 -7.96 -11.43 -3.07
CA PHE A 259 -8.63 -10.31 -3.70
C PHE A 259 -8.49 -10.44 -5.21
N VAL A 260 -9.61 -10.39 -5.93
CA VAL A 260 -9.67 -10.45 -7.41
C VAL A 260 -10.41 -9.22 -7.90
N THR A 261 -9.94 -8.63 -8.99
CA THR A 261 -10.67 -7.57 -9.69
C THR A 261 -10.96 -8.00 -11.12
N VAL A 262 -12.11 -7.57 -11.63
CA VAL A 262 -12.55 -7.78 -13.02
C VAL A 262 -12.92 -6.41 -13.56
N GLY A 263 -12.19 -5.95 -14.57
CA GLY A 263 -12.44 -4.67 -15.23
C GLY A 263 -13.84 -4.59 -15.85
N LYS A 264 -14.37 -3.38 -16.00
CA LYS A 264 -15.69 -3.12 -16.61
C LYS A 264 -15.70 -3.30 -18.13
N GLU A 265 -14.54 -3.24 -18.77
CA GLU A 265 -14.41 -3.39 -20.21
C GLU A 265 -14.82 -4.79 -20.67
N GLN A 266 -15.46 -4.85 -21.85
CA GLN A 266 -15.87 -6.14 -22.41
C GLN A 266 -14.64 -7.00 -22.69
N GLY A 267 -14.62 -8.21 -22.14
CA GLY A 267 -13.47 -9.11 -22.24
C GLY A 267 -12.35 -8.85 -21.22
N ALA A 268 -12.60 -8.03 -20.19
CA ALA A 268 -11.70 -7.89 -19.06
C ALA A 268 -11.32 -9.27 -18.48
N VAL A 269 -10.02 -9.51 -18.35
CA VAL A 269 -9.51 -10.74 -17.75
C VAL A 269 -9.46 -10.56 -16.24
N PRO A 270 -10.06 -11.47 -15.45
CA PRO A 270 -9.93 -11.43 -14.00
C PRO A 270 -8.47 -11.48 -13.57
N GLU A 271 -8.10 -10.71 -12.56
CA GLU A 271 -6.75 -10.69 -12.01
C GLU A 271 -6.79 -10.65 -10.48
N PHE A 272 -6.00 -11.48 -9.80
CA PHE A 272 -5.86 -11.33 -8.36
C PHE A 272 -4.90 -10.17 -8.04
N THR A 273 -5.22 -9.42 -6.99
CA THR A 273 -4.49 -8.20 -6.59
C THR A 273 -3.65 -8.45 -5.33
N GLU A 274 -4.19 -9.22 -4.40
CA GLU A 274 -3.58 -9.50 -3.09
C GLU A 274 -3.94 -10.91 -2.61
N VAL A 275 -3.02 -11.52 -1.86
CA VAL A 275 -3.22 -12.78 -1.16
C VAL A 275 -2.81 -12.60 0.30
N VAL A 276 -3.72 -12.88 1.21
CA VAL A 276 -3.51 -12.91 2.66
C VAL A 276 -3.65 -14.36 3.13
N ARG A 277 -2.64 -14.87 3.83
CA ARG A 277 -2.57 -16.25 4.36
C ARG A 277 -2.38 -16.22 5.86
#